data_AF-A0A0F4YZB6-F1
#
_entry.id   AF-A0A0F4YZB6-F1
#
_cell.length_a   1.000
_cell.length_b   1.000
_cell.length_c   1.000
_cell.angle_alpha   90.00
_cell.angle_beta   90.00
_cell.angle_gamma   90.00
#
_symmetry.space_group_name_H-M   'P 1'
#
loop_
_entity.id
_entity.type
_entity.pdbx_description
1 polymer ?
#
loop_
_entity_poly.entity_id
_entity_poly.type
_entity_poly.pdbx_seq_one_letter_code
_entity_poly.pdbx_strand_id
1 'polypeptide(L)'
;MSAITDYVDFSQKSLQFSALSIAFNPIFWNVVARLGIFRDHLYNEALKDQPYYEPIHQPWIAYILFAIGNVFVLSSMWALGITGTYLGDYFGILMDAPVTGFPFNVSDAPMYWGSTMSFLAVALYRGKVAGLLLTLEVFIMYWLALQWEDPFTAEIYAKREREKAKEKGGKSS
;
A
#
# COMPACT_ATOMS: atom_id res chain seq x y z
N MET A 1 16.29 -28.59 -40.10
CA MET A 1 16.44 -28.14 -38.70
C MET A 1 15.08 -27.68 -38.24
N SER A 2 14.61 -28.14 -37.08
CA SER A 2 13.40 -27.57 -36.47
C SER A 2 13.66 -26.12 -36.09
N ALA A 3 12.66 -25.27 -36.29
CA ALA A 3 12.68 -23.90 -35.82
C ALA A 3 12.29 -23.88 -34.33
N ILE A 4 12.75 -22.87 -33.58
CA ILE A 4 12.41 -22.74 -32.15
C ILE A 4 10.90 -22.63 -31.91
N THR A 5 10.17 -22.12 -32.90
CA THR A 5 8.71 -22.00 -32.93
C THR A 5 7.99 -23.36 -32.96
N ASP A 6 8.64 -24.41 -33.44
CA ASP A 6 8.06 -25.76 -33.49
C ASP A 6 7.91 -26.37 -32.09
N TYR A 7 8.57 -25.79 -31.09
CA TYR A 7 8.55 -26.24 -29.70
C TYR A 7 7.60 -25.44 -28.81
N VAL A 8 6.87 -24.46 -29.35
CA VAL A 8 5.97 -23.60 -28.57
C VAL A 8 4.58 -23.55 -29.21
N ASP A 9 3.58 -24.07 -28.51
CA ASP A 9 2.18 -23.99 -28.93
C ASP A 9 1.55 -22.65 -28.48
N PHE A 10 1.60 -21.65 -29.36
CA PHE A 10 0.99 -20.34 -29.12
C PHE A 10 -0.55 -20.34 -29.14
N SER A 11 -1.19 -21.42 -29.60
CA SER A 11 -2.65 -21.56 -29.57
C SER A 11 -3.16 -21.90 -28.16
N GLN A 12 -2.27 -22.44 -27.31
CA GLN A 12 -2.60 -22.89 -25.97
C GLN A 12 -3.04 -21.71 -25.07
N LYS A 13 -4.30 -21.75 -24.63
CA LYS A 13 -4.86 -20.70 -23.76
C LYS A 13 -4.16 -20.60 -22.41
N SER A 14 -3.75 -21.72 -21.82
CA SER A 14 -2.99 -21.70 -20.56
C SER A 14 -1.65 -20.99 -20.69
N LEU A 15 -0.93 -21.14 -21.82
CA LEU A 15 0.31 -20.41 -22.09
C LEU A 15 0.06 -18.90 -22.15
N GLN A 16 -1.01 -18.48 -22.84
CA GLN A 16 -1.41 -17.07 -22.93
C GLN A 16 -1.76 -16.49 -21.55
N PHE A 17 -2.57 -17.20 -20.75
CA PHE A 17 -2.93 -16.76 -19.40
C PHE A 17 -1.71 -16.70 -18.46
N SER A 18 -0.79 -17.66 -18.55
CA SER A 18 0.44 -17.66 -17.77
C SER A 18 1.34 -16.47 -18.15
N ALA A 19 1.50 -16.18 -19.44
CA ALA A 19 2.27 -15.02 -19.89
C ALA A 19 1.65 -13.69 -19.41
N LEU A 20 0.33 -13.57 -19.46
CA LEU A 20 -0.40 -12.39 -18.97
C LEU A 20 -0.27 -12.22 -17.46
N SER A 21 -0.38 -13.30 -16.68
CA SER A 21 -0.25 -13.22 -15.21
C SER A 21 1.18 -12.85 -14.79
N ILE A 22 2.19 -13.36 -15.51
CA ILE A 22 3.60 -12.98 -15.29
C ILE A 22 3.81 -11.49 -15.59
N ALA A 23 3.24 -10.97 -16.69
CA ALA A 23 3.37 -9.57 -17.07
C ALA A 23 2.57 -8.60 -16.19
N PHE A 24 1.45 -9.06 -15.60
CA PHE A 24 0.56 -8.22 -14.79
C PHE A 24 1.28 -7.58 -13.60
N ASN A 25 2.03 -8.36 -12.82
CA ASN A 25 2.67 -7.89 -11.59
C ASN A 25 3.60 -6.68 -11.78
N PRO A 26 4.61 -6.72 -12.69
CA PRO A 26 5.49 -5.58 -12.90
C PRO A 26 4.74 -4.38 -13.50
N ILE A 27 3.73 -4.59 -14.35
CA ILE A 27 2.95 -3.49 -14.94
C ILE A 27 2.11 -2.79 -13.87
N PHE A 28 1.36 -3.55 -13.08
CA PHE A 28 0.50 -3.03 -12.03
C PHE A 28 1.29 -2.19 -11.03
N TRP A 29 2.41 -2.71 -10.53
CA TRP A 29 3.27 -1.97 -9.60
C TRP A 29 3.82 -0.68 -10.21
N ASN A 30 4.31 -0.72 -11.45
CA ASN A 30 4.82 0.49 -12.12
C ASN A 30 3.73 1.55 -12.29
N VAL A 31 2.49 1.15 -12.58
CA VAL A 31 1.36 2.08 -12.71
C VAL A 31 1.02 2.71 -11.37
N VAL A 32 0.82 1.91 -10.31
CA VAL A 32 0.48 2.41 -8.98
C VAL A 32 1.58 3.35 -8.44
N ALA A 33 2.85 2.98 -8.59
CA ALA A 33 3.97 3.81 -8.14
C ALA A 33 4.01 5.16 -8.88
N ARG A 34 3.79 5.18 -10.20
CA ARG A 34 3.76 6.42 -10.99
C ARG A 34 2.56 7.30 -10.63
N LEU A 35 1.38 6.71 -10.38
CA LEU A 35 0.22 7.44 -9.94
C LEU A 35 0.46 8.10 -8.56
N GLY A 36 1.14 7.41 -7.65
CA GLY A 36 1.56 7.97 -6.37
C GLY A 36 2.46 9.20 -6.54
N ILE A 37 3.52 9.09 -7.35
CA ILE A 37 4.42 10.21 -7.66
C ILE A 37 3.66 11.37 -8.32
N PHE A 38 2.76 11.06 -9.25
CA PHE A 38 1.96 12.08 -9.95
C PHE A 38 1.02 12.81 -8.99
N ARG A 39 0.33 12.09 -8.09
CA ARG A 39 -0.49 12.69 -7.03
C ARG A 39 0.35 13.62 -6.15
N ASP A 40 1.54 13.19 -5.74
CA ASP A 40 2.41 14.00 -4.89
C ASP A 40 2.92 15.26 -5.62
N HIS A 41 3.18 15.15 -6.92
CA HIS A 41 3.47 16.31 -7.77
C HIS A 41 2.28 17.29 -7.83
N LEU A 42 1.08 16.79 -8.12
CA LEU A 42 -0.14 17.62 -8.15
C LEU A 42 -0.40 18.30 -6.81
N TYR A 43 -0.23 17.59 -5.69
CA TYR A 43 -0.36 18.15 -4.35
C TYR A 43 0.64 19.31 -4.14
N ASN A 44 1.91 19.11 -4.47
CA ASN A 44 2.94 20.13 -4.28
C ASN A 44 2.74 21.35 -5.20
N GLU A 45 2.29 21.15 -6.45
CA GLU A 45 1.92 22.24 -7.36
C GLU A 45 0.69 22.98 -6.83
N ALA A 46 -0.35 22.29 -6.39
CA ALA A 46 -1.55 22.89 -5.83
C ALA A 46 -1.25 23.79 -4.61
N LEU A 47 -0.21 23.47 -3.83
CA LEU A 47 0.23 24.28 -2.68
C LEU A 47 1.13 25.46 -3.01
N LYS A 48 1.77 25.45 -4.19
CA LYS A 48 2.78 26.44 -4.57
C LYS A 48 2.21 27.86 -4.59
N ASP A 49 1.05 28.01 -5.23
CA ASP A 49 0.41 29.31 -5.44
C ASP A 49 -0.60 29.68 -4.34
N GLN A 50 -0.75 28.84 -3.32
CA GLN A 50 -1.67 29.11 -2.21
C GLN A 50 -1.15 30.22 -1.30
N PRO A 51 -2.03 31.01 -0.66
CA PRO A 51 -1.62 32.01 0.31
C PRO A 51 -0.79 31.40 1.45
N TYR A 52 0.31 32.07 1.80
CA TYR A 52 1.08 31.73 2.99
C TYR A 52 0.37 32.26 4.24
N TYR A 53 0.27 31.43 5.26
CA TYR A 53 -0.28 31.82 6.56
C TYR A 53 0.69 31.43 7.67
N GLU A 54 1.35 32.43 8.25
CA GLU A 54 2.46 32.28 9.20
C GLU A 54 2.17 31.34 10.38
N PRO A 55 0.99 31.37 11.04
CA PRO A 55 0.73 30.48 12.19
C PRO A 55 0.78 28.98 11.86
N ILE A 56 0.54 28.61 10.60
CA ILE A 56 0.63 27.22 10.14
C ILE A 56 2.06 26.80 9.82
N HIS A 57 2.96 27.77 9.60
CA HIS A 57 4.35 27.46 9.28
C HIS A 57 5.11 26.98 10.52
N GLN A 58 5.14 25.65 10.71
CA GLN A 58 5.71 24.99 11.87
C GLN A 58 6.79 23.99 11.43
N PRO A 59 7.97 24.45 10.97
CA PRO A 59 8.97 23.61 10.29
C PRO A 59 9.54 22.50 11.18
N TRP A 60 9.70 22.75 12.49
CA TRP A 60 10.21 21.72 13.41
C TRP A 60 9.23 20.56 13.59
N ILE A 61 7.94 20.88 13.74
CA ILE A 61 6.88 19.87 13.83
C ILE A 61 6.80 19.11 12.50
N ALA A 62 6.93 19.81 11.37
CA ALA A 62 6.95 19.20 10.06
C ALA A 62 8.09 18.17 9.91
N TYR A 63 9.32 18.51 10.31
CA TYR A 63 10.44 17.57 10.23
C TYR A 63 10.22 16.32 11.10
N ILE A 64 9.70 16.48 12.31
CA ILE A 64 9.40 15.37 13.21
C ILE A 64 8.31 14.46 12.60
N LEU A 65 7.21 15.05 12.13
CA LEU A 65 6.12 14.31 11.48
C LEU A 65 6.60 13.59 10.23
N PHE A 66 7.42 14.23 9.41
CA PHE A 66 7.98 13.61 8.21
C PHE A 66 8.88 12.43 8.56
N ALA A 67 9.74 12.57 9.58
CA ALA A 67 10.62 11.50 10.03
C ALA A 67 9.83 10.30 10.56
N ILE A 68 8.88 10.53 11.48
CA ILE A 68 8.03 9.46 12.05
C ILE A 68 7.19 8.82 10.95
N GLY A 69 6.59 9.63 10.08
CA GLY A 69 5.74 9.15 9.00
C GLY A 69 6.49 8.26 8.02
N ASN A 70 7.70 8.66 7.62
CA ASN A 70 8.55 7.83 6.76
C ASN A 70 9.03 6.56 7.47
N VAL A 71 9.34 6.63 8.77
CA VAL A 71 9.67 5.42 9.55
C VAL A 71 8.51 4.43 9.50
N PHE A 72 7.27 4.85 9.73
CA PHE A 72 6.11 3.97 9.62
C PHE A 72 5.94 3.41 8.20
N VAL A 73 5.95 4.26 7.17
CA VAL A 73 5.74 3.82 5.78
C VAL A 73 6.83 2.82 5.35
N LEU A 74 8.10 3.16 5.54
CA LEU A 74 9.21 2.34 5.05
C LEU A 74 9.35 1.04 5.84
N SER A 75 9.15 1.07 7.16
CA SER A 75 9.22 -0.17 7.97
C SER A 75 8.03 -1.10 7.71
N SER A 76 6.84 -0.56 7.44
CA SER A 76 5.71 -1.37 6.97
C SER A 76 5.98 -2.02 5.62
N MET A 77 6.48 -1.25 4.64
CA MET A 77 6.82 -1.78 3.32
C MET A 77 7.92 -2.86 3.41
N TRP A 78 8.87 -2.68 4.32
CA TRP A 78 9.88 -3.70 4.60
C TRP A 78 9.25 -4.98 5.16
N ALA A 79 8.37 -4.85 6.17
CA ALA A 79 7.79 -5.99 6.87
C ALA A 79 6.78 -6.77 6.00
N LEU A 80 5.99 -6.08 5.17
CA LEU A 80 5.02 -6.69 4.26
C LEU A 80 5.65 -7.14 2.92
N GLY A 81 6.76 -6.51 2.52
CA GLY A 81 7.30 -6.60 1.16
C GLY A 81 6.39 -5.94 0.12
N ILE A 82 6.85 -5.90 -1.13
CA ILE A 82 6.11 -5.27 -2.24
C ILE A 82 4.76 -5.97 -2.46
N THR A 83 4.74 -7.31 -2.40
CA THR A 83 3.54 -8.10 -2.63
C THR A 83 2.50 -7.85 -1.55
N GLY A 84 2.88 -7.93 -0.26
CA GLY A 84 1.95 -7.67 0.85
C GLY A 84 1.45 -6.22 0.90
N THR A 85 2.20 -5.27 0.34
CA THR A 85 1.83 -3.86 0.31
C THR A 85 0.82 -3.51 -0.79
N TYR A 86 0.95 -4.09 -1.98
CA TYR A 86 0.19 -3.64 -3.17
C TYR A 86 -0.72 -4.70 -3.79
N LEU A 87 -0.47 -5.99 -3.52
CA LEU A 87 -1.08 -7.10 -4.25
C LEU A 87 -1.65 -8.18 -3.33
N GLY A 88 -1.42 -8.13 -2.02
CA GLY A 88 -1.47 -9.28 -1.13
C GLY A 88 -2.82 -10.03 -1.13
N ASP A 89 -3.61 -9.75 -0.12
CA ASP A 89 -4.93 -10.33 0.10
C ASP A 89 -5.92 -10.13 -1.07
N TYR A 90 -5.85 -8.99 -1.78
CA TYR A 90 -6.68 -8.71 -2.96
C TYR A 90 -6.52 -9.73 -4.11
N PHE A 91 -5.32 -10.27 -4.31
CA PHE A 91 -5.04 -11.29 -5.34
C PHE A 91 -4.83 -12.68 -4.74
N GLY A 92 -5.19 -12.88 -3.47
CA GLY A 92 -5.09 -14.17 -2.77
C GLY A 92 -3.66 -14.57 -2.41
N ILE A 93 -2.69 -13.65 -2.47
CA ILE A 93 -1.30 -13.88 -2.07
C ILE A 93 -1.15 -13.48 -0.60
N LEU A 94 -1.36 -14.46 0.29
CA LEU A 94 -1.37 -14.25 1.73
C LEU A 94 -0.02 -14.58 2.37
N MET A 95 0.40 -13.74 3.32
CA MET A 95 1.51 -14.08 4.21
C MET A 95 1.14 -15.28 5.09
N ASP A 96 2.12 -16.04 5.55
CA ASP A 96 1.87 -17.24 6.35
C ASP A 96 1.18 -16.97 7.67
N ALA A 97 1.46 -15.79 8.25
CA ALA A 97 0.79 -15.23 9.41
C ALA A 97 0.75 -13.69 9.28
N PRO A 98 -0.21 -13.02 9.96
CA PRO A 98 -0.22 -11.56 10.06
C PRO A 98 1.08 -11.02 10.67
N VAL A 99 1.54 -9.86 10.18
CA VAL A 99 2.72 -9.19 10.74
C VAL A 99 2.32 -8.51 12.05
N THR A 100 2.93 -8.92 13.15
CA THR A 100 2.67 -8.36 14.49
C THR A 100 3.86 -7.61 15.08
N GLY A 101 4.99 -7.58 14.38
CA GLY A 101 6.18 -6.82 14.78
C GLY A 101 6.09 -5.34 14.41
N PHE A 102 7.16 -4.58 14.68
CA PHE A 102 7.23 -3.17 14.28
C PHE A 102 7.06 -3.00 12.76
N PRO A 103 6.27 -2.01 12.29
CA PRO A 103 5.52 -0.99 13.06
C PRO A 103 4.10 -1.40 13.47
N PHE A 104 3.64 -2.60 13.11
CA PHE A 104 2.29 -3.10 13.37
C PHE A 104 1.97 -3.38 14.84
N ASN A 105 2.98 -3.47 15.71
CA ASN A 105 2.77 -3.51 17.16
C ASN A 105 2.47 -2.12 17.79
N VAL A 106 2.66 -1.04 17.02
CA VAL A 106 2.42 0.34 17.48
C VAL A 106 1.12 0.90 16.91
N SER A 107 0.77 0.51 15.69
CA SER A 107 -0.43 0.96 14.99
C SER A 107 -0.94 -0.17 14.10
N ASP A 108 -2.26 -0.31 13.98
CA ASP A 108 -2.86 -1.32 13.08
C ASP A 108 -2.70 -0.94 11.59
N ALA A 109 -2.62 0.36 11.30
CA ALA A 109 -2.56 0.92 9.95
C ALA A 109 -1.35 1.87 9.74
N PRO A 110 -0.11 1.42 10.01
CA PRO A 110 1.06 2.29 10.11
C PRO A 110 1.37 3.04 8.80
N MET A 111 1.16 2.42 7.63
CA MET A 111 1.35 3.10 6.34
C MET A 111 0.37 4.26 6.14
N TYR A 112 -0.90 4.06 6.49
CA TYR A 112 -1.93 5.08 6.36
C TYR A 112 -1.67 6.27 7.27
N TRP A 113 -1.32 6.01 8.54
CA TRP A 113 -0.91 7.04 9.47
C TRP A 113 0.36 7.76 9.03
N GLY A 114 1.39 7.00 8.62
CA GLY A 114 2.66 7.58 8.21
C GLY A 114 2.57 8.43 6.94
N SER A 115 1.73 8.03 5.98
CA SER A 115 1.47 8.83 4.80
C SER A 115 0.69 10.10 5.15
N THR A 116 -0.34 10.01 6.00
CA THR A 116 -1.09 11.19 6.48
C THR A 116 -0.16 12.20 7.19
N MET A 117 0.75 11.71 8.05
CA MET A 117 1.77 12.54 8.70
C MET A 117 2.68 13.22 7.69
N SER A 118 3.02 12.55 6.57
CA SER A 118 3.85 13.13 5.52
C SER A 118 3.13 14.26 4.77
N PHE A 119 1.83 14.12 4.48
CA PHE A 119 1.02 15.20 3.92
C PHE A 119 0.92 16.39 4.89
N LEU A 120 0.64 16.11 6.17
CA LEU A 120 0.59 17.14 7.21
C LEU A 120 1.93 17.88 7.33
N ALA A 121 3.03 17.14 7.31
CA ALA A 121 4.37 17.70 7.38
C ALA A 121 4.61 18.70 6.24
N VAL A 122 4.24 18.36 4.99
CA VAL A 122 4.41 19.29 3.86
C VAL A 122 3.51 20.53 4.02
N ALA A 123 2.28 20.37 4.49
CA ALA A 123 1.38 21.50 4.75
C ALA A 123 1.95 22.48 5.77
N LEU A 124 2.47 21.97 6.89
CA LEU A 124 3.11 22.75 7.95
C LEU A 124 4.43 23.37 7.48
N TYR A 125 5.24 22.60 6.75
CA TYR A 125 6.51 23.09 6.21
C TYR A 125 6.29 24.23 5.21
N ARG A 126 5.26 24.15 4.36
CA ARG A 126 4.95 25.22 3.39
C ARG A 126 4.09 26.35 3.97
N GLY A 127 3.54 26.20 5.17
CA GLY A 127 2.67 27.19 5.82
C GLY A 127 1.37 27.43 5.03
N LYS A 128 0.77 26.38 4.45
CA LYS A 128 -0.41 26.50 3.56
C LYS A 128 -1.64 25.87 4.19
N VAL A 129 -2.71 26.66 4.37
CA VAL A 129 -4.01 26.19 4.91
C VAL A 129 -4.63 25.13 3.99
N ALA A 130 -4.56 25.32 2.67
CA ALA A 130 -5.02 24.31 1.71
C ALA A 130 -4.36 22.93 1.93
N GLY A 131 -3.10 22.91 2.38
CA GLY A 131 -2.41 21.66 2.71
C GLY A 131 -3.03 20.91 3.88
N LEU A 132 -3.60 21.63 4.86
CA LEU A 132 -4.32 21.01 5.97
C LEU A 132 -5.65 20.39 5.51
N LEU A 133 -6.37 21.07 4.61
CA LEU A 133 -7.61 20.54 4.03
C LEU A 133 -7.35 19.28 3.21
N LEU A 134 -6.31 19.29 2.38
CA LEU A 134 -5.91 18.12 1.60
C LEU A 134 -5.38 16.99 2.49
N THR A 135 -4.70 17.32 3.60
CA THR A 135 -4.33 16.31 4.62
C THR A 135 -5.56 15.66 5.24
N LEU A 136 -6.59 16.47 5.56
CA LEU A 136 -7.86 15.97 6.07
C LEU A 136 -8.57 15.08 5.05
N GLU A 137 -8.56 15.45 3.77
CA GLU A 137 -9.08 14.63 2.68
C GLU A 137 -8.38 13.27 2.62
N VAL A 138 -7.04 13.25 2.65
CA VAL A 138 -6.25 12.01 2.69
C VAL A 138 -6.63 11.16 3.90
N PHE A 139 -6.73 11.76 5.09
CA PHE A 139 -7.14 11.07 6.31
C PHE A 139 -8.53 10.44 6.17
N ILE A 140 -9.52 11.17 5.65
CA ILE A 140 -10.88 10.66 5.45
C ILE A 140 -10.88 9.49 4.48
N MET A 141 -10.17 9.61 3.36
CA MET A 141 -10.06 8.52 2.37
C MET A 141 -9.45 7.26 2.97
N TYR A 142 -8.39 7.41 3.77
CA TYR A 142 -7.74 6.29 4.46
C TYR A 142 -8.61 5.68 5.54
N TRP A 143 -9.30 6.51 6.33
CA TRP A 143 -10.22 6.03 7.33
C TRP A 143 -11.36 5.21 6.72
N LEU A 144 -11.92 5.68 5.60
CA LEU A 144 -12.94 4.93 4.84
C LEU A 144 -12.39 3.62 4.25
N ALA A 145 -11.16 3.63 3.72
CA ALA A 145 -10.52 2.42 3.20
C ALA A 145 -10.36 1.36 4.30
N LEU A 146 -9.89 1.76 5.49
CA LEU A 146 -9.71 0.85 6.63
C LEU A 146 -11.02 0.21 7.10
N GLN A 147 -12.16 0.89 6.99
CA GLN A 147 -13.47 0.28 7.31
C GLN A 147 -13.78 -0.95 6.45
N TRP A 148 -13.18 -1.06 5.27
CA TRP A 148 -13.37 -2.19 4.36
C TRP A 148 -12.17 -3.16 4.37
N GLU A 149 -10.95 -2.64 4.42
CA GLU A 149 -9.73 -3.46 4.41
C GLU A 149 -9.58 -4.31 5.67
N ASP A 150 -9.73 -3.72 6.86
CA ASP A 150 -9.56 -4.42 8.14
C ASP A 150 -10.44 -5.69 8.23
N PRO A 151 -11.77 -5.62 7.99
CA PRO A 151 -12.61 -6.83 8.03
C PRO A 151 -12.31 -7.80 6.89
N PHE A 152 -11.92 -7.31 5.70
CA PHE A 152 -11.58 -8.15 4.56
C PHE A 152 -10.32 -8.99 4.85
N THR A 153 -9.24 -8.36 5.30
CA THR A 153 -7.99 -9.03 5.64
C THR A 153 -8.22 -10.03 6.78
N ALA A 154 -8.94 -9.64 7.83
CA ALA A 154 -9.25 -10.53 8.96
C ALA A 154 -10.01 -11.80 8.52
N GLU A 155 -11.03 -11.66 7.68
CA GLU A 155 -11.82 -12.79 7.19
C GLU A 155 -10.99 -13.76 6.34
N ILE A 156 -10.08 -13.23 5.51
CA ILE A 156 -9.21 -14.07 4.69
C ILE A 156 -8.26 -14.91 5.55
N TYR A 157 -7.61 -14.30 6.56
CA TYR A 157 -6.76 -15.06 7.49
C TYR A 157 -7.58 -16.09 8.29
N ALA A 158 -8.76 -15.72 8.78
CA ALA A 158 -9.65 -16.64 9.50
C ALA A 158 -10.12 -17.81 8.62
N LYS A 159 -10.36 -17.58 7.31
CA LYS A 159 -10.67 -18.64 6.35
C LYS A 159 -9.49 -19.59 6.16
N ARG A 160 -8.27 -19.07 6.00
CA ARG A 160 -7.05 -19.88 5.86
C ARG A 160 -6.80 -20.77 7.08
N GLU A 161 -7.05 -20.27 8.29
CA GLU A 161 -6.94 -21.07 9.52
C GLU A 161 -7.99 -22.19 9.57
N ARG A 162 -9.25 -21.89 9.22
CA ARG A 162 -10.32 -22.90 9.12
C ARG A 162 -9.99 -24.00 8.11
N GLU A 163 -9.39 -23.66 6.97
CA GLU A 163 -8.96 -24.63 5.95
C GLU A 163 -7.81 -25.51 6.46
N LYS A 164 -6.77 -24.91 7.06
CA LYS A 164 -5.65 -25.65 7.67
C LYS A 164 -6.12 -26.61 8.79
N ALA A 165 -7.13 -26.23 9.57
CA ALA A 165 -7.69 -27.08 10.61
C ALA A 165 -8.42 -28.30 10.04
N LYS A 166 -9.20 -28.13 8.95
CA LYS A 166 -9.89 -29.22 8.25
C LYS A 166 -8.91 -30.23 7.64
N GLU A 167 -7.83 -29.75 7.02
CA GLU A 167 -6.80 -30.62 6.44
C GLU A 167 -6.08 -31.47 7.50
N LYS A 168 -5.83 -30.90 8.69
CA LYS A 168 -5.23 -31.65 9.81
C LYS A 168 -6.18 -32.70 10.38
N GLY A 169 -7.47 -32.39 10.51
CA GLY A 169 -8.49 -33.34 11.00
C GLY A 169 -8.79 -34.48 10.03
N GLY A 170 -8.71 -34.23 8.72
CA GLY A 170 -8.93 -35.25 7.68
C GLY A 170 -7.73 -36.20 7.47
N LYS A 171 -6.52 -35.82 7.90
CA LYS A 171 -5.33 -36.69 7.88
C LYS A 171 -5.21 -37.60 9.11
N SER A 172 -6.04 -37.38 10.14
CA SER A 172 -6.08 -38.19 11.37
C SER A 172 -7.25 -39.19 11.41
N SER A 173 -7.97 -39.36 10.29
CA SER A 173 -9.02 -40.39 10.10
C SER A 173 -8.61 -41.33 8.98
#